data_AF-A0A847QR12-F1
#
_entry.id   AF-A0A847QR12-F1
#
_cell.length_a   1.000
_cell.length_b   1.000
_cell.length_c   1.000
_cell.angle_alpha   90.00
_cell.angle_beta   90.00
_cell.angle_gamma   90.00
#
_symmetry.space_group_name_H-M   'P 1'
#
loop_
_entity.id
_entity.type
_entity.pdbx_description
1 polymer ?
#
loop_
_entity_poly.entity_id
_entity_poly.type
_entity_poly.pdbx_seq_one_letter_code
_entity_poly.pdbx_strand_id
1 'polypeptide(L)'
;ALIQAQTAATATLILIGALLTGLGLYDEIVRWGGAGGIIPVTGFANSMVSPALEYKREGYVFGVGGKLFTIAGPILLYGIASSIIVGIIYVVLRYFNF
;
A
#
# COMPACT_ATOMS: atom_id res chain seq x y z
N ALA A 1 9.64 1.12 -21.89
CA ALA A 1 8.44 1.96 -22.10
C ALA A 1 7.28 1.54 -21.20
N LEU A 2 6.73 0.32 -21.32
CA LEU A 2 5.56 -0.13 -20.54
C LEU A 2 5.75 -0.09 -19.01
N ILE A 3 6.86 -0.63 -18.49
CA ILE A 3 7.14 -0.63 -17.05
C ILE A 3 7.22 0.80 -16.48
N GLN A 4 7.89 1.71 -17.20
CA GLN A 4 8.00 3.12 -16.80
C GLN A 4 6.62 3.81 -16.75
N ALA A 5 5.77 3.55 -17.75
CA ALA A 5 4.41 4.07 -17.78
C ALA A 5 3.55 3.52 -16.63
N GLN A 6 3.69 2.24 -16.30
CA GLN A 6 3.01 1.63 -15.14
C GLN A 6 3.46 2.26 -13.83
N THR A 7 4.77 2.41 -13.61
CA THR A 7 5.29 3.05 -12.39
C THR A 7 4.80 4.50 -12.27
N ALA A 8 4.81 5.26 -13.37
CA ALA A 8 4.30 6.63 -13.38
C ALA A 8 2.79 6.68 -13.08
N ALA A 9 1.99 5.78 -13.66
CA ALA A 9 0.56 5.68 -13.39
C ALA A 9 0.28 5.34 -11.92
N THR A 10 0.97 4.34 -11.36
CA THR A 10 0.85 3.96 -9.94
C THR A 10 1.23 5.13 -9.03
N ALA A 11 2.35 5.81 -9.31
CA ALA A 11 2.78 6.98 -8.54
C ALA A 11 1.75 8.12 -8.59
N THR A 12 1.14 8.34 -9.76
CA THR A 12 0.10 9.36 -9.95
C THR A 12 -1.16 9.03 -9.15
N LEU A 13 -1.59 7.76 -9.17
CA LEU A 13 -2.71 7.29 -8.37
C LEU A 13 -2.45 7.44 -6.88
N ILE A 14 -1.26 7.07 -6.39
CA ILE A 14 -0.86 7.28 -4.99
C ILE A 14 -0.94 8.77 -4.64
N LEU A 15 -0.40 9.64 -5.49
CA LEU A 15 -0.41 11.08 -5.27
C LEU A 15 -1.85 11.61 -5.16
N ILE A 16 -2.73 11.25 -6.09
CA ILE A 16 -4.13 11.66 -6.08
C ILE A 16 -4.83 11.16 -4.82
N GLY A 17 -4.66 9.88 -4.46
CA GLY A 17 -5.25 9.30 -3.26
C GLY A 17 -4.77 10.00 -1.98
N ALA A 18 -3.47 10.26 -1.88
CA ALA A 18 -2.88 10.97 -0.75
C ALA A 18 -3.38 12.42 -0.64
N LEU A 19 -3.45 13.16 -1.76
CA LEU A 19 -3.95 14.53 -1.81
C LEU A 19 -5.42 14.61 -1.40
N LEU A 20 -6.28 13.77 -2.00
CA LEU A 20 -7.70 13.74 -1.68
C LEU A 20 -7.95 13.33 -0.21
N THR A 21 -7.11 12.46 0.35
CA THR A 21 -7.20 12.07 1.77
C THR A 21 -6.79 13.23 2.67
N GLY A 22 -5.69 13.93 2.35
CA GLY A 22 -5.28 15.12 3.09
C GLY A 22 -6.27 16.27 3.03
N LEU A 23 -7.06 16.36 1.95
CA LEU A 23 -8.16 17.31 1.81
C LEU A 23 -9.48 16.85 2.47
N GLY A 24 -9.54 15.62 2.99
CA GLY A 24 -10.74 15.06 3.61
C GLY A 24 -11.85 14.65 2.62
N LEU A 25 -11.57 14.63 1.31
CA LEU A 25 -12.54 14.33 0.26
C LEU A 25 -12.56 12.85 -0.13
N TYR A 26 -11.48 12.13 0.15
CA TYR A 26 -11.31 10.76 -0.31
C TYR A 26 -12.42 9.82 0.19
N ASP A 27 -12.70 9.83 1.49
CA ASP A 27 -13.70 8.93 2.08
C ASP A 27 -15.12 9.22 1.57
N GLU A 28 -15.41 10.49 1.27
CA GLU A 28 -16.68 10.85 0.63
C GLU A 28 -16.75 10.31 -0.80
N ILE A 29 -15.72 10.51 -1.61
CA ILE A 29 -15.66 9.96 -2.97
C ILE A 29 -15.81 8.43 -2.95
N VAL A 30 -15.14 7.75 -2.02
CA VAL A 30 -15.25 6.30 -1.84
C VAL A 30 -16.65 5.88 -1.39
N ARG A 31 -17.31 6.64 -0.52
CA ARG A 31 -18.69 6.37 -0.09
C ARG A 31 -19.66 6.33 -1.28
N TRP A 32 -19.47 7.20 -2.28
CA TRP A 32 -20.27 7.21 -3.51
C TRP A 32 -19.77 6.20 -4.57
N GLY A 33 -18.44 6.04 -4.70
CA GLY A 33 -17.79 5.19 -5.71
C GLY A 33 -17.65 3.71 -5.32
N GLY A 34 -17.96 3.35 -4.07
CA GLY A 34 -17.93 1.99 -3.55
C GLY A 34 -16.54 1.35 -3.54
N ALA A 35 -16.51 0.03 -3.68
CA ALA A 35 -15.29 -0.79 -3.57
C ALA A 35 -14.19 -0.42 -4.58
N GLY A 36 -14.55 0.22 -5.70
CA GLY A 36 -13.60 0.70 -6.71
C GLY A 36 -12.64 1.77 -6.21
N GLY A 37 -12.98 2.50 -5.14
CA GLY A 37 -12.06 3.41 -4.47
C GLY A 37 -11.14 2.71 -3.45
N ILE A 38 -11.65 1.68 -2.77
CA ILE A 38 -10.97 0.98 -1.66
C ILE A 38 -9.91 0.00 -2.15
N ILE A 39 -10.20 -0.72 -3.24
CA ILE A 39 -9.38 -1.85 -3.72
C ILE A 39 -8.06 -1.42 -4.41
N PRO A 40 -8.00 -0.33 -5.21
CA PRO A 40 -6.76 0.07 -5.88
C PRO A 40 -5.71 0.68 -4.94
N VAL A 41 -4.51 0.95 -5.48
CA VAL A 41 -3.39 1.58 -4.76
C VAL A 41 -3.73 2.94 -4.12
N THR A 42 -4.79 3.60 -4.59
CA THR A 42 -5.35 4.82 -3.99
C THR A 42 -5.88 4.58 -2.58
N GLY A 43 -6.51 3.43 -2.33
CA GLY A 43 -7.05 3.06 -1.02
C GLY A 43 -5.95 2.78 -0.01
N PHE A 44 -4.85 2.17 -0.47
CA PHE A 44 -3.63 2.07 0.33
C PHE A 44 -3.02 3.44 0.66
N ALA A 45 -3.05 4.39 -0.28
CA ALA A 45 -2.58 5.75 0.00
C ALA A 45 -3.44 6.44 1.08
N ASN A 46 -4.77 6.28 1.02
CA ASN A 46 -5.67 6.79 2.07
C ASN A 46 -5.38 6.16 3.44
N SER A 47 -5.28 4.84 3.51
CA SER A 47 -5.03 4.15 4.78
C SER A 47 -3.69 4.50 5.40
N MET A 48 -2.70 4.95 4.63
CA MET A 48 -1.43 5.48 5.14
C MET A 48 -1.53 6.96 5.55
N VAL A 49 -2.19 7.80 4.75
CA VAL A 49 -2.24 9.25 5.00
C VAL A 49 -3.17 9.60 6.16
N SER A 50 -4.32 8.92 6.30
CA SER A 50 -5.27 9.15 7.40
C SER A 50 -4.63 9.03 8.79
N PRO A 51 -3.96 7.92 9.16
CA PRO A 51 -3.27 7.83 10.45
C PRO A 51 -2.05 8.75 10.53
N ALA A 52 -1.37 9.06 9.42
CA ALA A 52 -0.28 10.04 9.46
C ALA A 52 -0.75 11.44 9.88
N LEU A 53 -1.99 11.82 9.52
CA LEU A 53 -2.60 13.09 9.91
C LEU A 53 -3.15 13.03 11.33
N GLU A 54 -3.88 11.95 11.67
CA GLU A 54 -4.55 11.80 12.97
C GLU A 54 -3.55 11.70 14.13
N TYR A 55 -2.52 10.86 13.96
CA TYR A 55 -1.55 10.55 15.01
C TYR A 55 -0.32 11.48 15.00
N LYS A 56 -0.34 12.57 14.22
CA LYS A 56 0.74 13.58 14.19
C LYS A 56 1.01 14.17 15.57
N ARG A 57 -0.01 14.30 16.41
CA ARG A 57 0.09 14.85 17.78
C ARG A 57 0.82 13.93 18.75
N GLU A 58 0.89 12.63 18.44
CA GLU A 58 1.59 11.62 19.25
C GLU A 58 3.08 11.52 18.92
N GLY A 59 3.57 12.36 18.00
CA GLY A 59 4.97 12.40 17.58
C GLY A 59 5.31 11.45 16.43
N TYR A 60 6.46 11.67 15.80
CA TYR A 60 6.81 11.00 14.54
C TYR A 60 7.17 9.52 14.70
N VAL A 61 7.76 9.12 15.82
CA VAL A 61 8.28 7.75 16.02
C VAL A 61 7.19 6.85 16.58
N PHE A 62 6.72 7.14 17.80
CA PHE A 62 5.74 6.29 18.49
C PHE A 62 4.30 6.49 17.99
N GLY A 63 3.93 7.71 17.55
CA GLY A 63 2.63 8.00 16.97
C GLY A 63 2.54 7.62 15.50
N VAL A 64 3.00 8.53 14.63
CA VAL A 64 2.92 8.37 13.16
C VAL A 64 3.61 7.11 12.69
N GLY A 65 4.90 6.92 13.02
CA GLY A 65 5.69 5.77 12.59
C GLY A 65 5.11 4.44 13.05
N GLY A 66 4.71 4.36 14.32
CA GLY A 66 4.05 3.19 14.90
C GLY A 66 2.80 2.79 14.13
N LYS A 67 1.89 3.74 13.90
CA LYS A 67 0.62 3.48 13.19
C LYS A 67 0.82 3.13 11.73
N LEU A 68 1.73 3.81 11.04
CA LEU A 68 2.10 3.46 9.66
C LEU A 68 2.67 2.04 9.58
N PHE A 69 3.50 1.63 10.55
CA PHE A 69 4.06 0.29 10.58
C PHE A 69 3.00 -0.80 10.82
N THR A 70 1.93 -0.53 11.59
CA THR A 70 0.85 -1.51 11.76
C THR A 70 0.14 -1.87 10.45
N ILE A 71 0.18 -0.96 9.45
CA ILE A 71 -0.41 -1.17 8.12
C ILE A 71 0.63 -1.75 7.16
N ALA A 72 1.81 -1.13 7.08
CA ALA A 72 2.86 -1.52 6.14
C ALA A 72 3.58 -2.83 6.53
N GLY A 73 3.73 -3.09 7.84
CA GLY A 73 4.44 -4.24 8.39
C GLY A 73 3.89 -5.58 7.90
N PRO A 74 2.58 -5.85 8.06
CA PRO A 74 1.96 -7.07 7.53
C PRO A 74 2.17 -7.25 6.01
N ILE A 75 2.03 -6.18 5.22
CA ILE A 75 2.18 -6.24 3.76
C ILE A 75 3.61 -6.65 3.37
N LEU A 76 4.62 -6.03 4.00
CA LEU A 76 6.01 -6.36 3.76
C LEU A 76 6.33 -7.79 4.21
N LEU A 77 5.85 -8.19 5.39
CA LEU A 77 6.08 -9.52 5.94
C LEU A 77 5.54 -10.60 5.00
N TYR A 78 4.26 -10.51 4.62
CA TYR A 78 3.63 -11.51 3.74
C TYR A 78 4.19 -11.47 2.32
N GLY A 79 4.56 -10.30 1.80
CA GLY A 79 5.20 -10.16 0.49
C GLY A 79 6.57 -10.84 0.42
N ILE A 80 7.42 -10.59 1.41
CA ILE A 80 8.76 -11.19 1.48
C ILE A 80 8.65 -12.69 1.79
N ALA A 81 7.83 -13.08 2.77
CA ALA A 81 7.67 -14.48 3.14
C ALA A 81 7.14 -15.33 1.96
N SER A 82 6.13 -14.84 1.25
CA SER A 82 5.59 -15.53 0.07
C SER A 82 6.62 -15.62 -1.06
N SER A 83 7.41 -14.57 -1.30
CA SER A 83 8.50 -14.59 -2.28
C SER A 83 9.56 -15.66 -1.95
N ILE A 84 9.93 -15.81 -0.68
CA ILE A 84 10.87 -16.85 -0.24
C ILE A 84 10.27 -18.24 -0.46
N ILE A 85 9.02 -18.46 -0.04
CA ILE A 85 8.35 -19.76 -0.20
C ILE A 85 8.28 -20.15 -1.68
N VAL A 86 7.82 -19.24 -2.54
CA VAL A 86 7.73 -19.48 -4.00
C VAL A 86 9.12 -19.71 -4.59
N GLY A 87 10.13 -18.95 -4.15
CA GLY A 87 11.51 -19.13 -4.59
C GLY A 87 12.08 -20.51 -4.24
N ILE A 88 11.81 -21.01 -3.03
CA ILE A 88 12.20 -22.36 -2.60
C ILE A 88 11.50 -23.41 -3.46
N ILE A 89 10.18 -23.28 -3.65
CA ILE A 89 9.40 -24.21 -4.50
C ILE A 89 9.97 -24.25 -5.91
N TYR A 90 10.29 -23.10 -6.49
CA TYR A 90 10.88 -23.01 -7.83
C TYR A 90 12.22 -23.74 -7.93
N VAL A 91 13.11 -23.56 -6.95
CA VAL A 91 14.42 -24.23 -6.92
C VAL A 91 14.26 -25.74 -6.78
N VAL A 92 13.35 -26.20 -5.92
CA VAL A 92 13.07 -27.63 -5.72
C VAL A 92 12.52 -28.26 -6.99
N LEU A 93 11.52 -27.65 -7.63
CA LEU A 93 10.94 -28.16 -8.88
C LEU A 93 11.98 -28.23 -10.00
N ARG A 94 12.82 -27.20 -10.11
CA ARG A 94 13.91 -27.16 -11.10
C ARG A 94 14.97 -28.22 -10.84
N TYR A 95 15.27 -28.54 -9.58
CA TYR A 95 16.18 -29.62 -9.24
C TYR A 95 15.65 -31.00 -9.67
N PHE A 96 14.33 -31.21 -9.56
CA PHE A 96 13.66 -32.43 -10.04
C PHE A 96 13.34 -32.42 -11.55
N ASN A 97 13.86 -31.44 -12.30
CA ASN A 97 13.79 -31.35 -13.76
C ASN A 97 12.37 -31.36 -14.36
N PHE A 98 11.38 -30.89 -13.58
CA PHE A 98 10.07 -30.49 -14.11
C PHE A 98 10.14 -29.13 -14.81
#